data_AF-A0A315WJI2-F1
#
_entry.id   AF-A0A315WJI2-F1
#
_cell.length_a   1.000
_cell.length_b   1.000
_cell.length_c   1.000
_cell.angle_alpha   90.00
_cell.angle_beta   90.00
_cell.angle_gamma   90.00
#
_symmetry.space_group_name_H-M   'P 1'
#
loop_
_entity.id
_entity.type
_entity.pdbx_description
1 polymer ?
#
loop_
_entity_poly.entity_id
_entity_poly.type
_entity_poly.pdbx_seq_one_letter_code
_entity_poly.pdbx_strand_id
1 'polypeptide(L)'
;ASGQQLVGYVVPTDTSADESTLREQIKSRLKEHLPDYMIPAQWVFLGEFPLSPNGKLERKALPKPDVSQQQAAYIAPHSELEQRIAAIWQDVLKVERVGLADNFFELGGDSIISIQVVSRARQAGIRFTPKELFQHQTVQGLARVARKGDEGMSLDQGPVTGTAPLLPFQHVFFDTAIPARHHWNQSVLLKPLQPLDAELLDKALQALVAHHDALRLSFSEQPAGWQAQFRPVGPSELLWQTNDGDYEKAQRSLDLRNGPLLRAVLNTNADGEQRLLLVIHHLAVDGVSWRILLEDLQTAYRQQPLPAKTSSVKAWAEQLQ
;
A
#
# COMPACT_ATOMS: atom_id res chain seq x y z
N ALA A 1 5.53 -14.51 10.01
CA ALA A 1 4.46 -14.65 9.00
C ALA A 1 3.16 -15.06 9.69
N SER A 2 2.05 -14.35 9.49
CA SER A 2 0.77 -14.59 10.18
C SER A 2 -0.44 -14.66 9.23
N GLY A 3 -0.25 -15.16 8.01
CA GLY A 3 -1.32 -15.43 7.04
C GLY A 3 -1.61 -16.92 6.93
N GLN A 4 -2.87 -17.30 6.68
CA GLN A 4 -3.22 -18.67 6.31
C GLN A 4 -2.64 -18.98 4.92
N GLN A 5 -1.89 -20.07 4.79
CA GLN A 5 -1.29 -20.51 3.51
C GLN A 5 -1.89 -21.86 3.10
N LEU A 6 -2.00 -22.08 1.79
CA LEU A 6 -2.41 -23.37 1.23
C LEU A 6 -1.26 -24.37 1.29
N VAL A 7 -1.55 -25.56 1.82
CA VAL A 7 -0.62 -26.69 1.89
C VAL A 7 -1.17 -27.85 1.05
N GLY A 8 -0.37 -28.31 0.09
CA GLY A 8 -0.66 -29.45 -0.77
C GLY A 8 -0.02 -30.72 -0.20
N TYR A 9 -0.83 -31.70 0.18
CA TYR A 9 -0.34 -33.02 0.58
C TYR A 9 -0.47 -33.98 -0.59
N VAL A 10 0.63 -34.65 -0.96
CA VAL A 10 0.70 -35.48 -2.15
C VAL A 10 1.22 -36.87 -1.77
N VAL A 11 0.53 -37.91 -2.24
CA VAL A 11 1.02 -39.29 -2.19
C VAL A 11 1.40 -39.67 -3.62
N PRO A 12 2.71 -39.75 -3.95
CA PRO A 12 3.15 -40.10 -5.29
C PRO A 12 2.91 -41.60 -5.54
N THR A 13 2.41 -41.93 -6.73
CA THR A 13 2.27 -43.32 -7.19
C THR A 13 3.60 -43.93 -7.60
N ASP A 14 4.56 -43.09 -8.00
CA ASP A 14 5.93 -43.48 -8.31
C ASP A 14 6.87 -42.84 -7.30
N THR A 15 7.40 -43.66 -6.39
CA THR A 15 8.29 -43.24 -5.30
C THR A 15 9.74 -43.10 -5.74
N SER A 16 10.07 -43.39 -7.01
CA SER A 16 11.41 -43.23 -7.58
C SER A 16 11.67 -41.82 -8.15
N ALA A 17 10.61 -41.03 -8.36
CA ALA A 17 10.71 -39.67 -8.85
C ALA A 17 11.23 -38.73 -7.76
N ASP A 18 12.15 -37.84 -8.13
CA ASP A 18 12.60 -36.76 -7.27
C ASP A 18 11.43 -35.82 -6.92
N GLU A 19 11.18 -35.64 -5.61
CA GLU A 19 10.08 -34.83 -5.07
C GLU A 19 10.13 -33.37 -5.57
N SER A 20 11.33 -32.84 -5.81
CA SER A 20 11.50 -31.47 -6.31
C SER A 20 10.99 -31.33 -7.74
N THR A 21 11.33 -32.29 -8.59
CA THR A 21 10.86 -32.35 -9.98
C THR A 21 9.35 -32.58 -10.06
N LEU A 22 8.82 -33.50 -9.23
CA LEU A 22 7.39 -33.78 -9.18
C LEU A 22 6.58 -32.56 -8.71
N ARG A 23 7.09 -31.82 -7.72
CA ARG A 23 6.48 -30.58 -7.24
C ARG A 23 6.34 -29.55 -8.36
N GLU A 24 7.40 -29.30 -9.12
CA GLU A 24 7.37 -28.33 -10.23
C GLU A 24 6.40 -28.76 -11.34
N GLN A 25 6.34 -30.06 -11.65
CA GLN A 25 5.37 -30.58 -12.62
C GLN A 25 3.91 -30.37 -12.17
N ILE A 26 3.60 -30.69 -10.91
CA ILE A 26 2.26 -30.47 -10.35
C ILE A 26 1.93 -28.97 -10.36
N LYS A 27 2.87 -28.13 -9.91
CA LYS A 27 2.71 -26.67 -9.88
C LYS A 27 2.43 -26.11 -11.27
N SER A 28 3.20 -26.51 -12.27
CA SER A 28 3.03 -26.09 -13.67
C SER A 28 1.64 -26.48 -14.19
N ARG A 29 1.20 -27.71 -13.94
CA ARG A 29 -0.09 -28.22 -14.43
C ARG A 29 -1.29 -27.57 -13.74
N LEU A 30 -1.17 -27.26 -12.45
CA LEU A 30 -2.22 -26.54 -11.73
C LEU A 30 -2.34 -25.09 -12.25
N LYS A 31 -1.22 -24.42 -12.57
CA LYS A 31 -1.23 -23.06 -13.13
C LYS A 31 -1.92 -22.95 -14.49
N GLU A 32 -2.06 -24.04 -15.23
CA GLU A 32 -2.83 -24.05 -16.49
C GLU A 32 -4.34 -23.86 -16.26
N HIS A 33 -4.85 -24.19 -15.06
CA HIS A 33 -6.29 -24.25 -14.78
C HIS A 33 -6.70 -23.42 -13.55
N LEU A 34 -5.76 -23.01 -12.71
CA LEU A 34 -6.00 -22.33 -11.46
C LEU A 34 -5.22 -21.00 -11.39
N PRO A 35 -5.80 -19.95 -10.79
CA PRO A 35 -5.08 -18.72 -10.50
C PRO A 35 -4.04 -18.95 -9.39
N ASP A 36 -2.99 -18.13 -9.37
CA ASP A 36 -1.81 -18.33 -8.49
C ASP A 36 -2.15 -18.48 -7.00
N TYR A 37 -3.15 -17.75 -6.49
CA TYR A 37 -3.56 -17.82 -5.08
C TYR A 37 -4.23 -19.15 -4.68
N MET A 38 -4.61 -19.99 -5.64
CA MET A 38 -5.13 -21.35 -5.40
C MET A 38 -4.03 -22.41 -5.46
N ILE A 39 -2.82 -22.04 -5.87
CA ILE A 39 -1.68 -22.96 -5.93
C ILE A 39 -1.08 -23.07 -4.53
N PRO A 40 -0.94 -24.29 -3.96
CA PRO A 40 -0.31 -24.44 -2.66
C PRO A 40 1.10 -23.85 -2.63
N ALA A 41 1.35 -23.01 -1.62
CA ALA A 41 2.66 -22.43 -1.35
C ALA A 41 3.59 -23.42 -0.65
N GLN A 42 3.04 -24.48 -0.06
CA GLN A 42 3.77 -25.52 0.66
C GLN A 42 3.34 -26.89 0.15
N TRP A 43 4.29 -27.80 -0.04
CA TRP A 43 4.07 -29.17 -0.50
C TRP A 43 4.67 -30.21 0.46
N VAL A 44 3.87 -31.18 0.88
CA VAL A 44 4.31 -32.28 1.74
C VAL A 44 4.05 -33.60 1.02
N PHE A 45 5.12 -34.32 0.70
CA PHE A 45 5.04 -35.65 0.12
C PHE A 45 4.94 -36.70 1.24
N LEU A 46 3.99 -37.62 1.09
CA LEU A 46 3.69 -38.67 2.06
C LEU A 46 3.76 -40.03 1.36
N GLY A 47 4.21 -41.06 2.08
CA GLY A 47 4.07 -42.44 1.59
C GLY A 47 2.61 -42.88 1.51
N GLU A 48 1.77 -42.40 2.42
CA GLU A 48 0.33 -42.66 2.45
C GLU A 48 -0.41 -41.56 3.22
N PHE A 49 -1.72 -41.42 2.98
CA PHE A 49 -2.55 -40.51 3.76
C PHE A 49 -2.92 -41.13 5.11
N PRO A 50 -2.82 -40.38 6.23
CA PRO A 50 -3.29 -40.86 7.51
C PRO A 50 -4.83 -40.99 7.48
N LEU A 51 -5.34 -42.17 7.76
CA LEU A 51 -6.77 -42.45 7.79
C LEU A 51 -7.23 -42.72 9.22
N SER A 52 -8.39 -42.15 9.56
CA SER A 52 -9.14 -42.51 10.77
C SER A 52 -9.64 -43.96 10.69
N PRO A 53 -10.06 -44.58 11.82
CA PRO A 53 -10.63 -45.93 11.83
C PRO A 53 -11.83 -46.14 10.89
N ASN A 54 -12.51 -45.06 10.50
CA ASN A 54 -13.64 -45.08 9.58
C ASN A 54 -13.23 -44.86 8.10
N GLY A 55 -11.92 -44.92 7.79
CA GLY A 55 -11.38 -44.77 6.43
C GLY A 55 -11.37 -43.34 5.87
N LYS A 56 -11.68 -42.32 6.69
CA LYS A 56 -11.63 -40.91 6.29
C LYS A 56 -10.26 -40.31 6.59
N LEU A 57 -9.81 -39.36 5.77
CA LEU A 57 -8.59 -38.57 6.00
C LEU A 57 -8.58 -37.94 7.40
N GLU A 58 -7.55 -38.24 8.17
CA GLU A 58 -7.31 -37.66 9.49
C GLU A 58 -6.44 -36.41 9.40
N ARG A 59 -7.07 -35.26 9.13
CA ARG A 59 -6.37 -33.98 8.90
C ARG A 59 -5.45 -33.54 10.03
N LYS A 60 -5.74 -33.93 11.29
CA LYS A 60 -4.92 -33.60 12.46
C LYS A 60 -3.62 -34.40 12.52
N ALA A 61 -3.56 -35.54 11.86
CA ALA A 61 -2.39 -36.41 11.78
C ALA A 61 -1.49 -36.08 10.58
N LEU A 62 -1.87 -35.11 9.74
CA LEU A 62 -1.02 -34.64 8.64
C LEU A 62 0.24 -33.96 9.22
N PRO A 63 1.44 -34.31 8.73
CA PRO A 63 2.67 -33.65 9.14
C PRO A 63 2.61 -32.16 8.86
N LYS A 64 3.14 -31.34 9.77
CA LYS A 64 3.26 -29.90 9.51
C LYS A 64 4.35 -29.69 8.45
N PRO A 65 4.14 -28.80 7.47
CA PRO A 65 5.17 -28.49 6.48
C PRO A 65 6.42 -27.94 7.17
N ASP A 66 7.57 -28.52 6.88
CA ASP A 66 8.86 -28.03 7.36
C ASP A 66 9.29 -26.86 6.48
N VAL A 67 9.10 -25.65 6.99
CA VAL A 67 9.42 -24.38 6.32
C VAL A 67 10.92 -24.28 6.01
N SER A 68 11.77 -25.06 6.70
CA SER A 68 13.22 -25.05 6.46
C SER A 68 13.64 -25.83 5.21
N GLN A 69 12.87 -26.84 4.79
CA GLN A 69 13.21 -27.70 3.64
C GLN A 69 12.73 -27.16 2.29
N GLN A 70 11.91 -26.09 2.28
CA GLN A 70 11.34 -25.50 1.07
C GLN A 70 11.97 -24.17 0.65
N GLN A 71 12.98 -23.69 1.35
CA GLN A 71 13.84 -22.67 0.77
C GLN A 71 14.58 -23.34 -0.38
N ALA A 72 14.07 -23.17 -1.61
CA ALA A 72 14.91 -23.23 -2.79
C ALA A 72 16.22 -22.53 -2.40
N ALA A 73 17.35 -23.25 -2.47
CA ALA A 73 18.61 -22.85 -1.84
C ALA A 73 18.80 -21.35 -2.02
N TYR A 74 18.81 -20.57 -0.93
CA TYR A 74 18.79 -19.12 -1.00
C TYR A 74 19.90 -18.64 -1.94
N ILE A 75 19.49 -18.05 -3.08
CA ILE A 75 20.40 -17.45 -4.04
C ILE A 75 20.31 -15.94 -3.85
N ALA A 76 21.41 -15.32 -3.44
CA ALA A 76 21.45 -13.88 -3.28
C ALA A 76 21.27 -13.17 -4.64
N PRO A 77 20.56 -12.03 -4.70
CA PRO A 77 20.57 -11.15 -5.86
C PRO A 77 22.00 -10.76 -6.26
N HIS A 78 22.36 -10.89 -7.54
CA HIS A 78 23.73 -10.72 -7.99
C HIS A 78 23.98 -9.32 -8.57
N SER A 79 23.13 -8.89 -9.50
CA SER A 79 23.27 -7.59 -10.17
C SER A 79 22.73 -6.45 -9.31
N GLU A 80 23.22 -5.23 -9.55
CA GLU A 80 22.73 -4.02 -8.87
C GLU A 80 21.21 -3.85 -9.03
N LEU A 81 20.66 -4.16 -10.21
CA LEU A 81 19.23 -4.10 -10.46
C LEU A 81 18.45 -5.11 -9.61
N GLU A 82 18.91 -6.36 -9.56
CA GLU A 82 18.27 -7.40 -8.74
C GLU A 82 18.33 -7.04 -7.26
N GLN A 83 19.47 -6.52 -6.77
CA GLN A 83 19.63 -6.08 -5.39
C GLN A 83 18.68 -4.93 -5.03
N ARG A 84 18.52 -3.94 -5.92
CA ARG A 84 17.58 -2.84 -5.73
C ARG A 84 16.12 -3.33 -5.71
N ILE A 85 15.74 -4.24 -6.63
CA ILE A 85 14.40 -4.85 -6.65
C ILE A 85 14.15 -5.64 -5.35
N ALA A 86 15.10 -6.45 -4.91
CA ALA A 86 15.01 -7.22 -3.68
C ALA A 86 14.87 -6.32 -2.44
N ALA A 87 15.64 -5.23 -2.36
CA ALA A 87 15.53 -4.25 -1.28
C ALA A 87 14.13 -3.61 -1.23
N ILE A 88 13.57 -3.22 -2.38
CA ILE A 88 12.20 -2.70 -2.45
C ILE A 88 11.20 -3.74 -1.96
N TRP A 89 11.36 -5.02 -2.33
CA TRP A 89 10.49 -6.09 -1.85
C TRP A 89 10.60 -6.30 -0.34
N GLN A 90 11.82 -6.33 0.22
CA GLN A 90 12.05 -6.42 1.67
C GLN A 90 11.32 -5.31 2.43
N ASP A 91 11.45 -4.07 1.95
CA ASP A 91 10.86 -2.89 2.58
C ASP A 91 9.33 -2.87 2.52
N VAL A 92 8.74 -3.37 1.43
CA VAL A 92 7.29 -3.37 1.23
C VAL A 92 6.65 -4.59 1.91
N LEU A 93 7.22 -5.78 1.75
CA LEU A 93 6.71 -7.03 2.32
C LEU A 93 7.07 -7.21 3.81
N LYS A 94 7.97 -6.36 4.34
CA LYS A 94 8.49 -6.44 5.72
C LYS A 94 9.12 -7.80 6.03
N VAL A 95 9.88 -8.32 5.07
CA VAL A 95 10.64 -9.58 5.20
C VAL A 95 12.13 -9.28 5.31
N GLU A 96 12.84 -10.08 6.09
CA GLU A 96 14.27 -9.87 6.36
C GLU A 96 15.13 -10.09 5.12
N ARG A 97 14.79 -11.07 4.28
CA ARG A 97 15.57 -11.48 3.10
C ARG A 97 14.65 -11.82 1.94
N VAL A 98 15.10 -11.46 0.74
CA VAL A 98 14.49 -11.84 -0.55
C VAL A 98 15.59 -12.41 -1.44
N GLY A 99 15.41 -13.67 -1.84
CA GLY A 99 16.26 -14.38 -2.78
C GLY A 99 15.92 -14.07 -4.23
N LEU A 100 16.86 -14.39 -5.11
CA LEU A 100 16.78 -14.14 -6.56
C LEU A 100 15.60 -14.88 -7.22
N ALA A 101 15.29 -16.08 -6.74
CA ALA A 101 14.23 -16.95 -7.26
C ALA A 101 12.97 -16.96 -6.37
N ASP A 102 12.94 -16.18 -5.29
CA ASP A 102 11.79 -16.13 -4.39
C ASP A 102 10.57 -15.59 -5.13
N ASN A 103 9.42 -16.22 -4.92
CA ASN A 103 8.17 -15.81 -5.52
C ASN A 103 7.50 -14.70 -4.69
N PHE A 104 7.16 -13.59 -5.34
CA PHE A 104 6.52 -12.42 -4.72
C PHE A 104 5.27 -12.77 -3.90
N PHE A 105 4.39 -13.59 -4.47
CA PHE A 105 3.11 -13.93 -3.87
C PHE A 105 3.26 -14.96 -2.74
N GLU A 106 4.25 -15.85 -2.83
CA GLU A 106 4.59 -16.77 -1.75
C GLU A 106 5.17 -16.03 -0.53
N LEU A 107 5.86 -14.91 -0.76
CA LEU A 107 6.34 -14.00 0.29
C LEU A 107 5.24 -13.10 0.89
N GLY A 108 3.97 -13.27 0.47
CA GLY A 108 2.83 -12.50 0.99
C GLY A 108 2.49 -11.26 0.18
N GLY A 109 2.99 -11.15 -1.06
CA GLY A 109 2.56 -10.10 -1.98
C GLY A 109 1.12 -10.27 -2.44
N ASP A 110 0.44 -9.15 -2.69
CA ASP A 110 -0.90 -9.07 -3.27
C ASP A 110 -0.99 -7.96 -4.34
N SER A 111 -2.18 -7.67 -4.86
CA SER A 111 -2.37 -6.63 -5.87
C SER A 111 -2.06 -5.21 -5.39
N ILE A 112 -2.33 -4.89 -4.12
CA ILE A 112 -2.05 -3.59 -3.52
C ILE A 112 -0.54 -3.44 -3.30
N ILE A 113 0.10 -4.47 -2.74
CA ILE A 113 1.55 -4.53 -2.53
C ILE A 113 2.29 -4.46 -3.88
N SER A 114 1.75 -5.09 -4.93
CA SER A 114 2.30 -4.99 -6.30
C SER A 114 2.35 -3.55 -6.80
N ILE A 115 1.27 -2.78 -6.62
CA ILE A 115 1.22 -1.36 -6.99
C ILE A 115 2.25 -0.56 -6.20
N GLN A 116 2.42 -0.85 -4.91
CA GLN A 116 3.41 -0.18 -4.06
C GLN A 116 4.85 -0.47 -4.50
N VAL A 117 5.16 -1.73 -4.81
CA VAL A 117 6.47 -2.15 -5.33
C VAL A 117 6.77 -1.43 -6.65
N VAL A 118 5.82 -1.39 -7.58
CA VAL A 118 5.96 -0.67 -8.85
C VAL A 118 6.21 0.82 -8.63
N SER A 119 5.46 1.44 -7.70
CA SER A 119 5.63 2.87 -7.37
C SER A 119 7.03 3.17 -6.81
N ARG A 120 7.49 2.38 -5.83
CA ARG A 120 8.84 2.54 -5.24
C ARG A 120 9.95 2.22 -6.22
N ALA A 121 9.79 1.20 -7.05
CA ALA A 121 10.72 0.90 -8.14
C ALA A 121 10.85 2.08 -9.09
N ARG A 122 9.72 2.68 -9.49
CA ARG A 122 9.72 3.86 -10.36
C ARG A 122 10.48 5.04 -9.75
N GLN A 123 10.30 5.29 -8.45
CA GLN A 123 11.07 6.31 -7.71
C GLN A 123 12.57 6.00 -7.68
N ALA A 124 12.94 4.72 -7.61
CA ALA A 124 14.33 4.26 -7.70
C ALA A 124 14.89 4.19 -9.13
N GLY A 125 14.14 4.70 -10.14
CA GLY A 125 14.56 4.69 -11.54
C GLY A 125 14.38 3.35 -12.25
N ILE A 126 13.60 2.42 -11.69
CA ILE A 126 13.36 1.08 -12.21
C ILE A 126 11.90 1.01 -12.71
N ARG A 127 11.68 0.70 -13.99
CA ARG A 127 10.35 0.64 -14.58
C ARG A 127 9.94 -0.78 -14.93
N PHE A 128 8.85 -1.22 -14.31
CA PHE A 128 8.03 -2.36 -14.71
C PHE A 128 6.58 -2.07 -14.29
N THR A 129 5.63 -2.79 -14.86
CA THR A 129 4.19 -2.64 -14.60
C THR A 129 3.70 -3.67 -13.58
N PRO A 130 2.54 -3.46 -12.94
CA PRO A 130 1.93 -4.49 -12.11
C PRO A 130 1.71 -5.78 -12.92
N LYS A 131 1.29 -5.65 -14.19
CA LYS A 131 1.13 -6.80 -15.10
C LYS A 131 2.42 -7.60 -15.26
N GLU A 132 3.55 -6.92 -15.49
CA GLU A 132 4.86 -7.57 -15.60
C GLU A 132 5.27 -8.25 -14.29
N LEU A 133 4.98 -7.67 -13.12
CA LEU A 133 5.23 -8.32 -11.83
C LEU A 133 4.39 -9.61 -11.66
N PHE A 134 3.12 -9.58 -12.04
CA PHE A 134 2.27 -10.78 -12.04
C PHE A 134 2.77 -11.86 -13.01
N GLN A 135 3.32 -11.46 -14.17
CA GLN A 135 3.88 -12.37 -15.17
C GLN A 135 5.27 -12.90 -14.77
N HIS A 136 6.07 -12.09 -14.10
CA HIS A 136 7.45 -12.35 -13.76
C HIS A 136 7.63 -12.28 -12.24
N GLN A 137 7.15 -13.31 -11.56
CA GLN A 137 6.90 -13.30 -10.11
C GLN A 137 8.15 -13.41 -9.23
N THR A 138 9.36 -13.38 -9.81
CA THR A 138 10.63 -13.48 -9.08
C THR A 138 11.50 -12.26 -9.35
N VAL A 139 12.44 -11.97 -8.45
CA VAL A 139 13.42 -10.88 -8.66
C VAL A 139 14.17 -11.06 -9.97
N GLN A 140 14.60 -12.28 -10.28
CA GLN A 140 15.26 -12.60 -11.55
C GLN A 140 14.36 -12.34 -12.76
N GLY A 141 13.09 -12.77 -12.69
CA GLY A 141 12.13 -12.58 -13.76
C GLY A 141 11.87 -11.10 -14.02
N LEU A 142 11.62 -10.34 -12.95
CA LEU A 142 11.40 -8.90 -13.04
C LEU A 142 12.63 -8.16 -13.59
N ALA A 143 13.84 -8.49 -13.13
CA ALA A 143 15.06 -7.83 -13.57
C ALA A 143 15.28 -7.95 -15.09
N ARG A 144 14.80 -9.03 -15.72
CA ARG A 144 14.90 -9.23 -17.18
C ARG A 144 13.99 -8.29 -17.99
N VAL A 145 12.83 -7.92 -17.45
CA VAL A 145 11.84 -7.07 -18.13
C VAL A 145 11.88 -5.62 -17.66
N ALA A 146 12.49 -5.38 -16.50
CA ALA A 146 12.67 -4.07 -15.92
C ALA A 146 13.52 -3.19 -16.84
N ARG A 147 13.07 -1.97 -17.04
CA ARG A 147 13.74 -0.98 -17.87
C ARG A 147 14.36 0.08 -16.96
N LYS A 148 15.52 0.59 -17.35
CA LYS A 148 16.04 1.81 -16.75
C LYS A 148 15.05 2.93 -17.09
N GLY A 149 14.49 3.56 -16.07
CA GLY A 149 13.63 4.71 -16.28
C GLY A 149 14.46 5.85 -16.86
N ASP A 150 14.01 6.47 -17.95
CA ASP A 150 14.56 7.75 -18.35
C ASP A 150 14.39 8.75 -17.21
N GLU A 151 15.42 9.57 -16.99
CA GLU A 151 15.40 10.81 -16.17
C GLU A 151 14.42 11.88 -16.75
N GLY A 152 13.56 11.51 -17.72
CA GLY A 152 12.96 12.40 -18.70
C GLY A 152 11.49 12.77 -18.51
N MET A 153 10.92 12.66 -17.32
CA MET A 153 9.79 13.52 -16.96
C MET A 153 10.19 14.27 -15.72
N SER A 154 10.77 15.45 -15.91
CA SER A 154 10.90 16.45 -14.85
C SER A 154 9.48 16.85 -14.45
N LEU A 155 8.87 16.04 -13.59
CA LEU A 155 7.60 16.37 -12.96
C LEU A 155 7.83 17.65 -12.16
N ASP A 156 6.98 18.64 -12.40
CA ASP A 156 7.00 19.85 -11.60
C ASP A 156 6.84 19.48 -10.12
N GLN A 157 7.88 19.76 -9.34
CA GLN A 157 7.91 19.49 -7.90
C GLN A 157 7.22 20.60 -7.10
N GLY A 158 6.84 21.70 -7.77
CA GLY A 158 6.12 22.80 -7.19
C GLY A 158 4.71 22.43 -6.70
N PRO A 159 4.07 23.33 -5.95
CA PRO A 159 2.68 23.15 -5.58
C PRO A 159 1.78 23.31 -6.80
N VAL A 160 0.87 22.35 -7.02
CA VAL A 160 -0.15 22.51 -8.05
C VAL A 160 -1.14 23.61 -7.64
N THR A 161 -1.45 24.50 -8.59
CA THR A 161 -2.39 25.62 -8.43
C THR A 161 -3.41 25.68 -9.56
N GLY A 162 -4.47 26.46 -9.35
CA GLY A 162 -5.51 26.72 -10.36
C GLY A 162 -6.61 25.66 -10.35
N THR A 163 -7.43 25.68 -11.39
CA THR A 163 -8.57 24.77 -11.55
C THR A 163 -8.13 23.41 -12.11
N ALA A 164 -8.98 22.40 -11.89
CA ALA A 164 -8.83 21.06 -12.46
C ALA A 164 -10.21 20.54 -12.90
N PRO A 165 -10.28 19.72 -13.97
CA PRO A 165 -11.47 18.92 -14.22
C PRO A 165 -11.78 18.01 -13.04
N LEU A 166 -13.05 17.68 -12.84
CA LEU A 166 -13.43 16.67 -11.85
C LEU A 166 -13.03 15.28 -12.34
N LEU A 167 -12.61 14.44 -11.39
CA LEU A 167 -12.43 13.02 -11.65
C LEU A 167 -13.80 12.31 -11.77
N PRO A 168 -13.88 11.15 -12.43
CA PRO A 168 -15.14 10.42 -12.58
C PRO A 168 -15.88 10.15 -11.26
N PHE A 169 -15.16 9.79 -10.19
CA PHE A 169 -15.79 9.57 -8.88
C PHE A 169 -16.25 10.87 -8.21
N GLN A 170 -15.61 12.01 -8.51
CA GLN A 170 -16.00 13.31 -7.99
C GLN A 170 -17.32 13.77 -8.63
N HIS A 171 -17.51 13.52 -9.92
CA HIS A 171 -18.81 13.72 -10.58
C HIS A 171 -19.91 12.94 -9.86
N VAL A 172 -19.74 11.63 -9.68
CA VAL A 172 -20.71 10.79 -8.97
C VAL A 172 -20.99 11.32 -7.56
N PHE A 173 -19.95 11.74 -6.83
CA PHE A 173 -20.10 12.30 -5.48
C PHE A 173 -20.97 13.56 -5.46
N PHE A 174 -20.75 14.50 -6.38
CA PHE A 174 -21.49 15.77 -6.42
C PHE A 174 -22.89 15.63 -7.03
N ASP A 175 -23.10 14.68 -7.94
CA ASP A 175 -24.41 14.36 -8.50
C ASP A 175 -25.31 13.60 -7.50
N THR A 176 -24.69 12.96 -6.50
CA THR A 176 -25.42 12.24 -5.45
C THR A 176 -25.88 13.21 -4.35
N ALA A 177 -27.16 13.10 -3.97
CA ALA A 177 -27.71 13.84 -2.83
C ALA A 177 -27.19 13.28 -1.50
N ILE A 178 -26.04 13.78 -1.04
CA ILE A 178 -25.41 13.41 0.23
C ILE A 178 -25.70 14.47 1.31
N PRO A 179 -26.45 14.14 2.38
CA PRO A 179 -26.61 15.03 3.52
C PRO A 179 -25.27 15.34 4.17
N ALA A 180 -25.02 16.61 4.51
CA ALA A 180 -23.78 17.06 5.14
C ALA A 180 -22.51 16.55 4.44
N ARG A 181 -22.46 16.61 3.10
CA ARG A 181 -21.36 16.11 2.26
C ARG A 181 -19.96 16.55 2.69
N HIS A 182 -19.85 17.67 3.41
CA HIS A 182 -18.61 18.14 4.01
C HIS A 182 -17.96 17.17 5.00
N HIS A 183 -18.75 16.26 5.58
CA HIS A 183 -18.31 15.34 6.64
C HIS A 183 -18.18 13.90 6.12
N TRP A 184 -18.05 13.71 4.80
CA TRP A 184 -17.79 12.40 4.20
C TRP A 184 -16.31 12.05 4.37
N ASN A 185 -15.92 11.81 5.62
CA ASN A 185 -14.54 11.72 6.04
C ASN A 185 -14.08 10.26 6.19
N GLN A 186 -12.78 10.06 6.02
CA GLN A 186 -12.07 8.94 6.62
C GLN A 186 -11.25 9.43 7.81
N SER A 187 -11.09 8.59 8.83
CA SER A 187 -10.28 8.96 10.00
C SER A 187 -9.56 7.77 10.60
N VAL A 188 -8.38 8.03 11.16
CA VAL A 188 -7.59 7.06 11.92
C VAL A 188 -7.25 7.62 13.29
N LEU A 189 -7.38 6.80 14.33
CA LEU A 189 -6.97 7.14 15.69
C LEU A 189 -5.70 6.35 16.03
N LEU A 190 -4.61 7.08 16.24
CA LEU A 190 -3.28 6.52 16.45
C LEU A 190 -2.88 6.65 17.92
N LYS A 191 -2.23 5.61 18.44
CA LYS A 191 -1.50 5.66 19.70
C LYS A 191 -0.02 5.88 19.39
N PRO A 192 0.56 7.05 19.73
CA PRO A 192 1.98 7.27 19.58
C PRO A 192 2.80 6.30 20.44
N LEU A 193 3.93 5.83 19.92
CA LEU A 193 4.87 4.99 20.67
C LEU A 193 5.71 5.81 21.66
N GLN A 194 5.84 7.11 21.41
CA GLN A 194 6.55 8.09 22.22
C GLN A 194 5.70 9.37 22.27
N PRO A 195 5.83 10.20 23.33
CA PRO A 195 5.17 11.49 23.39
C PRO A 195 5.49 12.35 22.15
N LEU A 196 4.46 12.93 21.55
CA LEU A 196 4.55 13.83 20.42
C LEU A 196 4.70 15.26 20.91
N ASP A 197 5.74 15.93 20.42
CA ASP A 197 5.86 17.38 20.38
C ASP A 197 4.83 17.98 19.39
N ALA A 198 3.98 18.88 19.88
CA ALA A 198 2.89 19.48 19.12
C ALA A 198 3.37 20.48 18.06
N GLU A 199 4.46 21.21 18.30
CA GLU A 199 4.99 22.18 17.33
C GLU A 199 5.64 21.46 16.13
N LEU A 200 6.36 20.37 16.40
CA LEU A 200 6.91 19.51 15.35
C LEU A 200 5.79 18.83 14.55
N LEU A 201 4.71 18.42 15.23
CA LEU A 201 3.57 17.80 14.58
C LEU A 201 2.84 18.78 13.67
N ASP A 202 2.61 20.02 14.12
CA ASP A 202 2.01 21.05 13.28
C ASP A 202 2.86 21.34 12.04
N LYS A 203 4.19 21.52 12.21
CA LYS A 203 5.11 21.70 11.08
C LYS A 203 5.07 20.52 10.10
N ALA A 204 5.02 19.29 10.60
CA ALA A 204 4.91 18.10 9.76
C ALA A 204 3.59 18.06 8.97
N LEU A 205 2.48 18.46 9.59
CA LEU A 205 1.17 18.56 8.94
C LEU A 205 1.16 19.66 7.85
N GLN A 206 1.78 20.82 8.10
CA GLN A 206 1.93 21.86 7.07
C GLN A 206 2.74 21.34 5.87
N ALA A 207 3.86 20.64 6.13
CA ALA A 207 4.68 20.03 5.08
C ALA A 207 3.89 19.00 4.27
N LEU A 208 3.06 18.18 4.94
CA LEU A 208 2.20 17.19 4.31
C LEU A 208 1.17 17.85 3.36
N VAL A 209 0.50 18.91 3.80
CA VAL A 209 -0.48 19.65 2.97
C VAL A 209 0.20 20.39 1.81
N ALA A 210 1.42 20.88 1.99
CA ALA A 210 2.19 21.49 0.91
C ALA A 210 2.64 20.46 -0.14
N HIS A 211 2.97 19.25 0.32
CA HIS A 211 3.46 18.16 -0.52
C HIS A 211 2.33 17.45 -1.29
N HIS A 212 1.23 17.09 -0.62
CA HIS A 212 0.11 16.39 -1.24
C HIS A 212 -1.00 17.36 -1.67
N ASP A 213 -0.98 17.75 -2.94
CA ASP A 213 -1.84 18.80 -3.48
C ASP A 213 -3.35 18.49 -3.31
N ALA A 214 -3.74 17.20 -3.26
CA ALA A 214 -5.12 16.77 -3.04
C ALA A 214 -5.69 17.27 -1.69
N LEU A 215 -4.85 17.44 -0.66
CA LEU A 215 -5.25 17.99 0.64
C LEU A 215 -5.58 19.49 0.58
N ARG A 216 -5.22 20.16 -0.51
CA ARG A 216 -5.51 21.58 -0.79
C ARG A 216 -6.65 21.78 -1.78
N LEU A 217 -7.33 20.72 -2.20
CA LEU A 217 -8.49 20.84 -3.08
C LEU A 217 -9.62 21.61 -2.39
N SER A 218 -10.31 22.42 -3.18
CA SER A 218 -11.59 23.03 -2.88
C SER A 218 -12.54 22.80 -4.04
N PHE A 219 -13.82 22.70 -3.73
CA PHE A 219 -14.88 22.40 -4.68
C PHE A 219 -15.97 23.46 -4.57
N SER A 220 -16.31 24.08 -5.69
CA SER A 220 -17.37 25.08 -5.77
C SER A 220 -18.35 24.73 -6.87
N GLU A 221 -19.63 24.94 -6.59
CA GLU A 221 -20.70 24.82 -7.59
C GLU A 221 -20.74 26.12 -8.41
N GLN A 222 -20.57 25.98 -9.72
CA GLN A 222 -20.65 27.06 -10.71
C GLN A 222 -21.89 26.84 -11.60
N PRO A 223 -22.35 27.83 -12.38
CA PRO A 223 -23.48 27.66 -13.29
C PRO A 223 -23.31 26.51 -14.30
N ALA A 224 -22.06 26.19 -14.67
CA ALA A 224 -21.73 25.09 -15.58
C ALA A 224 -21.53 23.72 -14.87
N GLY A 225 -21.71 23.67 -13.55
CA GLY A 225 -21.48 22.48 -12.72
C GLY A 225 -20.39 22.67 -11.68
N TRP A 226 -20.04 21.58 -10.99
CA TRP A 226 -19.00 21.59 -9.97
C TRP A 226 -17.60 21.72 -10.56
N GLN A 227 -16.74 22.49 -9.90
CA GLN A 227 -15.34 22.70 -10.28
C GLN A 227 -14.41 22.44 -9.09
N ALA A 228 -13.29 21.75 -9.35
CA ALA A 228 -12.19 21.60 -8.41
C ALA A 228 -11.15 22.71 -8.61
N GLN A 229 -10.57 23.17 -7.51
CA GLN A 229 -9.48 24.14 -7.48
C GLN A 229 -8.46 23.77 -6.42
N PHE A 230 -7.18 23.97 -6.72
CA PHE A 230 -6.11 23.82 -5.74
C PHE A 230 -5.85 25.16 -5.05
N ARG A 231 -6.11 25.23 -3.74
CA ARG A 231 -5.81 26.41 -2.90
C ARG A 231 -4.30 26.60 -2.77
N PRO A 232 -3.76 27.83 -2.74
CA PRO A 232 -2.32 28.05 -2.60
C PRO A 232 -1.78 27.44 -1.29
N VAL A 233 -0.49 27.15 -1.25
CA VAL A 233 0.18 26.76 0.00
C VAL A 233 0.21 27.98 0.91
N GLY A 234 -0.24 27.81 2.15
CA GLY A 234 -0.28 28.87 3.13
C GLY A 234 -0.57 28.30 4.52
N PRO A 235 -0.33 29.08 5.58
CA PRO A 235 -0.58 28.65 6.95
C PRO A 235 -2.04 28.26 7.12
N SER A 236 -2.28 27.07 7.67
CA SER A 236 -3.62 26.59 8.01
C SER A 236 -3.61 26.08 9.44
N GLU A 237 -4.61 26.43 10.24
CA GLU A 237 -4.76 25.80 11.56
C GLU A 237 -5.22 24.36 11.34
N LEU A 238 -4.31 23.38 11.43
CA LEU A 238 -4.58 21.96 11.16
C LEU A 238 -4.62 21.13 12.44
N LEU A 239 -3.77 21.44 13.42
CA LEU A 239 -3.63 20.70 14.66
C LEU A 239 -4.44 21.34 15.79
N TRP A 240 -5.39 20.59 16.33
CA TRP A 240 -6.05 20.91 17.59
C TRP A 240 -5.44 20.11 18.73
N GLN A 241 -5.25 20.76 19.88
CA GLN A 241 -4.85 20.10 21.12
C GLN A 241 -6.04 20.09 22.06
N THR A 242 -6.32 18.94 22.68
CA THR A 242 -7.41 18.81 23.65
C THR A 242 -7.06 17.81 24.76
N ASN A 243 -7.83 17.84 25.84
CA ASN A 243 -7.76 16.89 26.95
C ASN A 243 -9.08 16.12 27.16
N ASP A 244 -10.13 16.44 26.39
CA ASP A 244 -11.49 15.89 26.56
C ASP A 244 -11.85 14.80 25.54
N GLY A 245 -11.00 14.59 24.52
CA GLY A 245 -11.26 13.64 23.44
C GLY A 245 -12.44 13.98 22.54
N ASP A 246 -12.85 15.25 22.40
CA ASP A 246 -13.94 15.63 21.46
C ASP A 246 -13.51 15.53 19.99
N TYR A 247 -13.54 14.29 19.50
CA TYR A 247 -13.27 13.93 18.10
C TYR A 247 -14.42 14.29 17.16
N GLU A 248 -15.63 14.49 17.69
CA GLU A 248 -16.81 14.77 16.88
C GLU A 248 -16.75 16.17 16.29
N LYS A 249 -16.26 17.14 17.06
CA LYS A 249 -15.96 18.49 16.57
C LYS A 249 -14.99 18.48 15.38
N ALA A 250 -13.97 17.63 15.42
CA ALA A 250 -12.99 17.51 14.34
C ALA A 250 -13.62 16.93 13.07
N GLN A 251 -14.48 15.92 13.18
CA GLN A 251 -15.23 15.35 12.07
C GLN A 251 -16.14 16.37 11.37
N ARG A 252 -16.71 17.31 12.11
CA ARG A 252 -17.57 18.39 11.58
C ARG A 252 -16.80 19.63 11.10
N SER A 253 -15.47 19.61 11.16
CA SER A 253 -14.65 20.81 10.93
C SER A 253 -14.16 21.00 9.49
N LEU A 254 -14.33 19.99 8.63
CA LEU A 254 -13.85 20.05 7.25
C LEU A 254 -14.83 20.81 6.37
N ASP A 255 -14.31 21.59 5.43
CA ASP A 255 -15.10 22.37 4.47
C ASP A 255 -14.57 22.10 3.05
N LEU A 256 -15.47 21.71 2.14
CA LEU A 256 -15.13 21.41 0.76
C LEU A 256 -14.86 22.68 -0.04
N ARG A 257 -15.42 23.82 0.36
CA ARG A 257 -15.30 25.09 -0.36
C ARG A 257 -14.07 25.85 0.10
N ASN A 258 -13.91 25.99 1.41
CA ASN A 258 -12.88 26.84 1.99
C ASN A 258 -11.73 26.08 2.63
N GLY A 259 -11.85 24.75 2.79
CA GLY A 259 -10.91 23.95 3.55
C GLY A 259 -10.96 24.22 5.07
N PRO A 260 -10.14 23.49 5.84
CA PRO A 260 -9.21 22.46 5.38
C PRO A 260 -9.92 21.15 5.01
N LEU A 261 -9.24 20.29 4.24
CA LEU A 261 -9.66 18.90 3.99
C LEU A 261 -8.96 17.89 4.92
N LEU A 262 -8.09 18.36 5.80
CA LEU A 262 -7.37 17.60 6.82
C LEU A 262 -7.51 18.31 8.16
N ARG A 263 -7.81 17.57 9.22
CA ARG A 263 -7.78 18.01 10.62
C ARG A 263 -7.03 16.98 11.45
N ALA A 264 -6.15 17.44 12.32
CA ALA A 264 -5.49 16.61 13.32
C ALA A 264 -5.95 17.01 14.72
N VAL A 265 -6.09 16.03 15.63
CA VAL A 265 -6.34 16.27 17.05
C VAL A 265 -5.32 15.49 17.86
N LEU A 266 -4.46 16.19 18.59
CA LEU A 266 -3.59 15.62 19.60
C LEU A 266 -4.33 15.72 20.95
N ASN A 267 -4.88 14.60 21.40
CA ASN A 267 -5.52 14.50 22.69
C ASN A 267 -4.52 13.98 23.74
N THR A 268 -4.38 14.67 24.87
CA THR A 268 -3.57 14.23 26.01
C THR A 268 -4.49 13.94 27.20
N ASN A 269 -4.60 12.67 27.57
CA ASN A 269 -5.42 12.24 28.70
C ASN A 269 -4.82 12.69 30.04
N ALA A 270 -5.61 12.60 31.11
CA ALA A 270 -5.18 12.97 32.46
C ALA A 270 -3.99 12.14 32.98
N ASP A 271 -3.80 10.92 32.47
CA ASP A 271 -2.66 10.05 32.77
C ASP A 271 -1.41 10.35 31.91
N GLY A 272 -1.48 11.37 31.05
CA GLY A 272 -0.43 11.74 30.11
C GLY A 272 -0.43 10.91 28.83
N GLU A 273 -1.34 9.95 28.67
CA GLU A 273 -1.43 9.15 27.46
C GLU A 273 -1.92 9.99 26.27
N GLN A 274 -1.18 9.94 25.17
CA GLN A 274 -1.55 10.67 23.96
C GLN A 274 -2.29 9.81 22.95
N ARG A 275 -3.21 10.46 22.21
CA ARG A 275 -3.88 9.94 21.02
C ARG A 275 -3.85 10.99 19.92
N LEU A 276 -3.51 10.56 18.71
CA LEU A 276 -3.55 11.42 17.53
C LEU A 276 -4.67 10.96 16.60
N LEU A 277 -5.72 11.76 16.48
CA LEU A 277 -6.73 11.59 15.44
C LEU A 277 -6.31 12.35 14.19
N LEU A 278 -6.39 11.69 13.03
CA LEU A 278 -6.34 12.34 11.73
C LEU A 278 -7.69 12.15 11.03
N VAL A 279 -8.29 13.24 10.56
CA VAL A 279 -9.54 13.25 9.80
C VAL A 279 -9.26 13.88 8.44
N ILE A 280 -9.55 13.17 7.36
CA ILE A 280 -9.37 13.66 5.99
C ILE A 280 -10.63 13.40 5.19
N HIS A 281 -11.05 14.39 4.39
CA HIS A 281 -12.20 14.22 3.51
C HIS A 281 -11.92 13.13 2.47
N HIS A 282 -12.86 12.21 2.22
CA HIS A 282 -12.64 11.06 1.35
C HIS A 282 -12.37 11.43 -0.12
N LEU A 283 -12.72 12.64 -0.54
CA LEU A 283 -12.33 13.18 -1.87
C LEU A 283 -10.82 13.43 -2.01
N ALA A 284 -10.08 13.49 -0.91
CA ALA A 284 -8.64 13.71 -0.88
C ALA A 284 -7.83 12.49 -0.39
N VAL A 285 -8.50 11.45 0.13
CA VAL A 285 -7.84 10.25 0.67
C VAL A 285 -8.62 8.98 0.36
N ASP A 286 -7.88 7.89 0.16
CA ASP A 286 -8.38 6.52 0.08
C ASP A 286 -7.49 5.56 0.88
N GLY A 287 -7.77 4.26 0.82
CA GLY A 287 -7.03 3.24 1.56
C GLY A 287 -5.54 3.17 1.21
N VAL A 288 -5.14 3.45 -0.04
CA VAL A 288 -3.73 3.47 -0.46
C VAL A 288 -3.06 4.75 0.02
N SER A 289 -3.76 5.87 -0.09
CA SER A 289 -3.31 7.20 0.32
C SER A 289 -2.93 7.27 1.80
N TRP A 290 -3.69 6.62 2.69
CA TRP A 290 -3.37 6.59 4.13
C TRP A 290 -1.97 6.08 4.43
N ARG A 291 -1.52 5.02 3.75
CA ARG A 291 -0.18 4.48 3.98
C ARG A 291 0.90 5.48 3.61
N ILE A 292 0.74 6.16 2.47
CA ILE A 292 1.66 7.19 2.00
C ILE A 292 1.68 8.36 2.98
N LEU A 293 0.50 8.89 3.34
CA LEU A 293 0.37 10.03 4.24
C LEU A 293 0.96 9.76 5.64
N LEU A 294 0.82 8.54 6.16
CA LEU A 294 1.38 8.17 7.46
C LEU A 294 2.91 8.01 7.42
N GLU A 295 3.45 7.41 6.35
CA GLU A 295 4.91 7.32 6.13
C GLU A 295 5.54 8.71 5.97
N ASP A 296 4.90 9.58 5.19
CA ASP A 296 5.35 10.95 4.93
C ASP A 296 5.19 11.83 6.18
N LEU A 297 4.10 11.70 6.93
CA LEU A 297 3.94 12.39 8.22
C LEU A 297 5.05 12.01 9.20
N GLN A 298 5.41 10.72 9.30
CA GLN A 298 6.51 10.27 10.14
C GLN A 298 7.86 10.83 9.68
N THR A 299 8.09 10.88 8.36
CA THR A 299 9.31 11.42 7.75
C THR A 299 9.45 12.92 8.02
N ALA A 300 8.37 13.68 7.76
CA ALA A 300 8.31 15.12 8.02
C ALA A 300 8.43 15.45 9.52
N TYR A 301 7.83 14.63 10.40
CA TYR A 301 7.96 14.79 11.85
C TYR A 301 9.40 14.61 12.33
N ARG A 302 10.14 13.70 11.71
CA ARG A 302 11.59 13.53 11.90
C ARG A 302 12.43 14.60 11.21
N GLN A 303 11.79 15.62 10.64
CA GLN A 303 12.42 16.73 9.91
C GLN A 303 13.28 16.26 8.72
N GLN A 304 12.93 15.12 8.13
CA GLN A 304 13.56 14.62 6.92
C GLN A 304 12.80 15.13 5.68
N PRO A 305 13.49 15.34 4.55
CA PRO A 305 12.83 15.74 3.32
C PRO A 305 11.86 14.65 2.85
N LEU A 306 10.67 15.07 2.44
CA LEU A 306 9.70 14.18 1.80
C LEU A 306 10.24 13.71 0.44
N PRO A 307 9.80 12.53 -0.04
CA PRO A 307 10.19 12.03 -1.35
C PRO A 307 9.76 12.99 -2.47
N ALA A 308 10.31 12.81 -3.68
CA ALA A 308 9.87 13.57 -4.84
C ALA A 308 8.38 13.30 -5.16
N LYS A 309 7.65 14.35 -5.55
CA LYS A 309 6.26 14.25 -5.99
C LYS A 309 6.15 13.39 -7.25
N THR A 310 5.05 12.63 -7.31
CA THR A 310 4.63 11.88 -8.49
C THR A 310 3.65 12.71 -9.34
N SER A 311 3.03 12.09 -10.34
CA SER A 311 2.02 12.75 -11.19
C SER A 311 0.90 13.35 -10.34
N SER A 312 0.56 14.61 -10.59
CA SER A 312 -0.50 15.28 -9.86
C SER A 312 -1.89 14.77 -10.24
N VAL A 313 -2.82 14.89 -9.30
CA VAL A 313 -4.25 14.64 -9.56
C VAL A 313 -4.77 15.50 -10.72
N LYS A 314 -4.25 16.72 -10.87
CA LYS A 314 -4.59 17.61 -11.98
C LYS A 314 -4.19 17.01 -13.33
N ALA A 315 -2.92 16.62 -13.46
CA ALA A 315 -2.42 16.03 -14.70
C ALA A 315 -3.18 14.74 -15.05
N TRP A 316 -3.55 13.95 -14.06
CA TRP A 316 -4.38 12.76 -14.25
C TRP A 316 -5.80 13.11 -14.71
N ALA A 317 -6.45 14.09 -14.07
CA ALA A 317 -7.80 14.54 -14.42
C ALA A 317 -7.86 15.11 -15.84
N GLU A 318 -6.84 15.86 -16.26
CA GLU A 318 -6.72 16.41 -17.62
C GLU A 318 -6.51 15.33 -18.68
N GLN A 319 -5.81 14.24 -18.37
CA GLN A 319 -5.62 13.11 -19.29
C GLN A 319 -6.84 12.20 -19.44
N LEU A 320 -7.79 12.26 -18.49
CA LEU A 320 -9.02 11.46 -18.54
C LEU A 320 -10.16 12.11 -19.33
N GLN A 321 -10.01 13.39 -19.70
CA GLN A 321 -10.95 14.10 -20.58
C GLN A 321 -10.71 13.68 -22.04
#